data_AF-A0A6C1E7Q0-F1
#
_entry.id   AF-A0A6C1E7Q0-F1
#
_cell.length_a   1.000
_cell.length_b   1.000
_cell.length_c   1.000
_cell.angle_alpha   90.00
_cell.angle_beta   90.00
_cell.angle_gamma   90.00
#
_symmetry.space_group_name_H-M   'P 1'
#
loop_
_entity.id
_entity.type
_entity.pdbx_description
1 polymer ?
#
loop_
_entity_poly.entity_id
_entity_poly.type
_entity_poly.pdbx_seq_one_letter_code
_entity_poly.pdbx_strand_id
1 'polypeptide(L)'
;MSKNNFLKDVSALPDDVLIENERGITLLGYPVFSPKILVPPFDPPQFQRLNTENGSLIPLSKNTISNFTELYPIDLATERVAGNGNSQQTKWFVLMDFDERYDSDDQGWCYSWNFNNSRWKSKNGLVRRRVWVRISAASHSLD
;
A
#
# COMPACT_ATOMS: atom_id res chain seq x y z
N MET A 1 9.33 15.08 -5.36
CA MET A 1 8.89 14.17 -4.28
C MET A 1 7.48 14.53 -3.90
N SER A 2 6.52 13.60 -3.98
CA SER A 2 5.15 13.85 -3.55
C SER A 2 5.08 13.74 -2.03
N LYS A 3 4.54 14.76 -1.36
CA LYS A 3 4.33 14.72 0.11
C LYS A 3 3.18 13.78 0.43
N ASN A 4 3.37 12.90 1.41
CA ASN A 4 2.33 12.01 1.88
C ASN A 4 1.32 12.79 2.74
N ASN A 5 0.17 13.14 2.17
CA ASN A 5 -0.93 13.77 2.90
C ASN A 5 -1.96 12.75 3.42
N PHE A 6 -1.71 11.46 3.16
CA PHE A 6 -2.65 10.38 3.44
C PHE A 6 -2.30 9.63 4.74
N LEU A 7 -1.04 9.20 4.91
CA LEU A 7 -0.58 8.57 6.14
C LEU A 7 -0.02 9.64 7.09
N LYS A 8 -0.64 9.80 8.26
CA LYS A 8 -0.28 10.86 9.22
C LYS A 8 0.74 10.39 10.27
N ASP A 9 0.72 9.11 10.65
CA ASP A 9 1.57 8.56 11.71
C ASP A 9 2.52 7.49 11.14
N VAL A 10 3.47 7.95 10.32
CA VAL A 10 4.45 7.07 9.65
C VAL A 10 5.27 6.26 10.65
N SER A 11 5.52 6.79 11.85
CA SER A 11 6.36 6.15 12.89
C SER A 11 5.72 4.94 13.57
N ALA A 12 4.40 4.79 13.49
CA ALA A 12 3.70 3.66 14.08
C ALA A 12 3.28 2.62 13.02
N LEU A 13 3.64 2.83 11.75
CA LEU A 13 3.52 1.82 10.71
C LEU A 13 4.74 0.88 10.73
N PRO A 14 4.58 -0.37 10.26
CA PRO A 14 5.71 -1.27 10.02
C PRO A 14 6.72 -0.69 9.03
N ASP A 15 7.94 -1.24 9.02
CA ASP A 15 9.05 -0.74 8.19
C ASP A 15 8.74 -0.74 6.69
N ASP A 16 7.97 -1.73 6.22
CA ASP A 16 7.63 -1.92 4.82
C ASP A 16 6.15 -1.59 4.58
N VAL A 17 5.91 -0.39 4.04
CA VAL A 17 4.57 0.09 3.65
C VAL A 17 4.52 0.40 2.16
N LEU A 18 3.48 -0.10 1.51
CA LEU A 18 3.20 0.07 0.10
C LEU A 18 1.80 0.68 -0.07
N ILE A 19 1.69 1.69 -0.93
CA ILE A 19 0.43 2.33 -1.30
C ILE A 19 0.08 1.93 -2.72
N GLU A 20 -1.12 1.40 -2.88
CA GLU A 20 -1.75 1.10 -4.16
C GLU A 20 -2.74 2.21 -4.52
N ASN A 21 -2.69 2.71 -5.76
CA ASN A 21 -3.51 3.80 -6.28
C ASN A 21 -4.30 3.33 -7.50
N GLU A 22 -5.58 3.68 -7.56
CA GLU A 22 -6.40 3.48 -8.75
C GLU A 22 -7.36 4.66 -8.99
N ARG A 23 -7.75 4.85 -10.25
CA ARG A 23 -8.78 5.80 -10.66
C ARG A 23 -9.96 5.05 -11.26
N GLY A 24 -11.15 5.60 -11.09
CA GLY A 24 -12.37 4.92 -11.51
C GLY A 24 -13.62 5.68 -11.11
N ILE A 25 -14.73 4.95 -11.05
CA ILE A 25 -16.01 5.46 -10.59
C ILE A 25 -16.84 4.31 -10.03
N THR A 26 -17.70 4.62 -9.06
CA THR A 26 -18.75 3.70 -8.63
C THR A 26 -20.01 3.97 -9.47
N LEU A 27 -20.41 3.01 -10.30
CA LEU A 27 -21.60 3.10 -11.14
C LEU A 27 -22.67 2.13 -10.62
N LEU A 28 -23.84 2.63 -10.24
CA LEU A 28 -24.96 1.82 -9.73
C LEU A 28 -24.55 0.87 -8.57
N GLY A 29 -23.62 1.31 -7.71
CA GLY A 29 -23.10 0.52 -6.59
C GLY A 29 -21.90 -0.37 -6.93
N TYR A 30 -21.54 -0.53 -8.20
CA TYR A 30 -20.39 -1.33 -8.61
C TYR A 30 -19.13 -0.46 -8.76
N PRO A 31 -18.04 -0.75 -8.03
CA PRO A 31 -16.79 -0.02 -8.16
C PRO A 31 -16.05 -0.45 -9.43
N VAL A 32 -15.97 0.45 -10.43
CA VAL A 32 -15.20 0.26 -11.65
C VAL A 32 -13.93 1.09 -11.56
N PHE A 33 -12.90 0.51 -10.95
CA PHE A 33 -11.60 1.16 -10.76
C PHE A 33 -10.51 0.34 -11.44
N SER A 34 -9.51 1.04 -11.97
CA SER A 34 -8.38 0.39 -12.63
C SER A 34 -7.12 1.26 -12.52
N PRO A 35 -5.94 0.63 -12.37
CA PRO A 35 -4.68 1.36 -12.45
C PRO A 35 -4.40 1.88 -13.87
N LYS A 36 -5.06 1.31 -14.89
CA LYS A 36 -4.91 1.73 -16.29
C LYS A 36 -5.58 3.08 -16.59
N ILE A 37 -6.47 3.55 -15.71
CA ILE A 37 -7.19 4.82 -15.85
C ILE A 37 -6.42 5.96 -15.17
N LEU A 38 -5.34 5.64 -14.43
CA LEU A 38 -4.44 6.67 -13.91
C LEU A 38 -3.90 7.51 -15.08
N VAL A 39 -3.81 8.81 -14.87
CA VAL A 39 -3.36 9.78 -15.88
C VAL A 39 -2.01 10.38 -15.44
N PRO A 40 -0.88 9.71 -15.70
CA PRO A 40 0.44 10.32 -15.52
C PRO A 40 0.59 11.58 -16.39
N PRO A 41 1.24 12.66 -15.91
CA PRO A 41 1.90 12.80 -14.60
C PRO A 41 1.00 13.34 -13.48
N PHE A 42 -0.29 13.60 -13.76
CA PHE A 42 -1.22 14.21 -12.81
C PHE A 42 -1.60 13.28 -11.67
N ASP A 43 -1.66 11.98 -11.96
CA ASP A 43 -1.92 10.94 -10.98
C ASP A 43 -0.63 10.31 -10.45
N PRO A 44 -0.61 9.88 -9.18
CA PRO A 44 0.44 9.02 -8.67
C PRO A 44 0.44 7.68 -9.45
N PRO A 45 1.59 7.00 -9.52
CA PRO A 45 1.65 5.67 -10.13
C PRO A 45 0.87 4.66 -9.30
N GLN A 46 0.54 3.52 -9.92
CA GLN A 46 -0.22 2.44 -9.29
C GLN A 46 0.38 2.04 -7.94
N PHE A 47 1.70 1.91 -7.84
CA PHE A 47 2.36 1.51 -6.61
C PHE A 47 3.38 2.56 -6.17
N GLN A 48 3.37 2.87 -4.88
CA GLN A 48 4.33 3.76 -4.24
C GLN A 48 4.79 3.15 -2.92
N ARG A 49 6.10 3.11 -2.68
CA ARG A 49 6.65 2.71 -1.39
C ARG A 49 6.75 3.92 -0.48
N LEU A 50 6.39 3.76 0.79
CA LEU A 50 6.70 4.75 1.82
C LEU A 50 8.15 4.57 2.26
N ASN A 51 8.95 5.63 2.18
CA ASN A 51 10.20 5.69 2.91
C ASN A 51 9.86 6.16 4.33
N THR A 52 10.02 5.28 5.32
CA THR A 52 9.70 5.55 6.73
C THR A 52 10.65 6.56 7.37
N GLU A 53 11.90 6.67 6.90
CA GLU A 53 12.91 7.60 7.43
C GLU A 53 12.55 9.07 7.16
N ASN A 54 11.94 9.36 6.01
CA ASN A 54 11.63 10.73 5.59
C ASN A 54 10.15 10.99 5.25
N GLY A 55 9.30 9.97 5.38
CA GLY A 55 7.87 10.02 5.06
C GLY A 55 7.54 10.23 3.57
N SER A 56 8.52 10.13 2.68
CA SER A 56 8.33 10.39 1.25
C SER A 56 7.79 9.16 0.52
N LEU A 57 7.02 9.41 -0.55
CA LEU A 57 6.49 8.36 -1.41
C LEU A 57 7.38 8.17 -2.63
N ILE A 58 7.96 6.97 -2.75
CA ILE A 58 8.82 6.56 -3.85
C ILE A 58 7.98 5.83 -4.90
N PRO A 59 7.88 6.33 -6.15
CA PRO A 59 7.10 5.68 -7.19
C PRO A 59 7.74 4.35 -7.62
N LEU A 60 6.94 3.28 -7.70
CA LEU A 60 7.37 2.00 -8.24
C LEU A 60 6.91 1.91 -9.70
N SER A 61 7.81 2.21 -10.64
CA SER A 61 7.51 2.24 -12.08
C SER A 61 7.95 0.95 -12.77
N LYS A 62 7.31 0.58 -13.90
CA LYS A 62 7.70 -0.58 -14.72
C LYS A 62 9.17 -0.58 -15.16
N ASN A 63 9.81 0.58 -15.32
CA ASN A 63 11.25 0.68 -15.65
C ASN A 63 12.17 0.56 -14.43
N THR A 64 11.60 0.59 -13.23
CA THR A 64 12.30 0.35 -11.94
C THR A 64 12.02 -1.07 -11.43
N ILE A 65 11.15 -1.82 -12.11
CA ILE A 65 10.83 -3.21 -11.79
C ILE A 65 11.65 -4.07 -12.75
N SER A 66 12.95 -4.23 -12.49
CA SER A 66 13.79 -5.16 -13.25
C SER A 66 13.52 -6.59 -12.83
N ASN A 67 13.12 -6.82 -11.58
CA ASN A 67 12.75 -8.15 -11.08
C ASN A 67 11.72 -8.04 -9.95
N PHE A 68 10.82 -9.03 -9.86
CA PHE A 68 9.93 -9.22 -8.70
C PHE A 68 10.73 -9.27 -7.37
N THR A 69 12.00 -9.70 -7.44
CA THR A 69 13.02 -9.73 -6.38
C THR A 69 13.60 -8.35 -6.00
N GLU A 70 13.30 -7.27 -6.72
CA GLU A 70 13.74 -5.91 -6.36
C GLU A 70 12.62 -5.08 -5.73
N LEU A 71 11.35 -5.40 -6.04
CA LEU A 71 10.18 -4.94 -5.29
C LEU A 71 10.13 -5.52 -3.87
N TYR A 72 10.83 -6.63 -3.68
CA TYR A 72 10.84 -7.41 -2.46
C TYR A 72 12.28 -7.81 -2.16
N PRO A 73 12.93 -7.35 -1.07
CA PRO A 73 14.01 -8.13 -0.49
C PRO A 73 13.36 -9.40 0.10
N ILE A 74 13.00 -10.35 -0.75
CA ILE A 74 13.04 -11.76 -0.40
C ILE A 74 14.50 -12.11 -0.67
N ASP A 75 15.28 -12.17 0.40
CA ASP A 75 16.53 -12.89 0.30
C ASP A 75 16.17 -14.37 0.13
N LEU A 76 16.02 -14.79 -1.14
CA LEU A 76 15.73 -16.16 -1.54
C LEU A 76 16.81 -17.12 -1.03
N ALA A 77 18.01 -16.63 -0.68
CA ALA A 77 19.01 -17.42 0.01
C ALA A 77 18.64 -17.62 1.49
N THR A 78 18.17 -16.58 2.17
CA THR A 78 17.68 -16.67 3.56
C THR A 78 16.43 -17.56 3.67
N GLU A 79 15.45 -17.47 2.76
CA GLU A 79 14.27 -18.37 2.76
C GLU A 79 14.60 -19.82 2.37
N ARG A 80 15.62 -20.08 1.54
CA ARG A 80 16.04 -21.46 1.21
C ARG A 80 16.90 -22.09 2.31
N VAL A 81 17.74 -21.33 3.00
CA VAL A 81 18.49 -21.80 4.18
C VAL A 81 17.53 -22.04 5.37
N ALA A 82 16.41 -21.31 5.41
CA ALA A 82 15.33 -21.46 6.39
C ALA A 82 14.54 -22.78 6.36
N GLY A 83 14.78 -23.66 5.37
CA GLY A 83 14.26 -25.03 5.40
C GLY A 83 14.74 -25.82 6.63
N ASN A 84 15.76 -25.30 7.34
CA ASN A 84 16.15 -25.71 8.68
C ASN A 84 15.82 -24.61 9.72
N GLY A 85 14.55 -24.48 10.06
CA GLY A 85 14.16 -24.39 11.47
C GLY A 85 13.92 -23.03 12.15
N ASN A 86 14.12 -21.84 11.54
CA ASN A 86 13.78 -20.59 12.26
C ASN A 86 13.72 -19.25 11.48
N SER A 87 13.58 -19.22 10.15
CA SER A 87 13.41 -17.91 9.49
C SER A 87 11.94 -17.49 9.48
N GLN A 88 11.68 -16.32 10.05
CA GLN A 88 10.35 -15.76 10.18
C GLN A 88 9.78 -15.44 8.80
N GLN A 89 8.78 -16.21 8.35
CA GLN A 89 8.06 -15.94 7.12
C GLN A 89 7.42 -14.55 7.21
N THR A 90 7.61 -13.69 6.22
CA THR A 90 6.95 -12.36 6.18
C THR A 90 5.82 -12.39 5.16
N LYS A 91 4.70 -11.73 5.47
CA LYS A 91 3.53 -11.67 4.59
C LYS A 91 3.03 -10.25 4.45
N TRP A 92 2.39 -9.95 3.32
CA TRP A 92 1.71 -8.68 3.09
C TRP A 92 0.27 -8.77 3.58
N PHE A 93 -0.14 -7.72 4.28
CA PHE A 93 -1.47 -7.55 4.81
C PHE A 93 -2.02 -6.21 4.33
N VAL A 94 -3.34 -6.16 4.16
CA VAL A 94 -4.04 -4.90 3.92
C VAL A 94 -4.27 -4.23 5.27
N LEU A 95 -3.86 -2.98 5.40
CA LEU A 95 -4.11 -2.18 6.60
C LEU A 95 -5.55 -1.67 6.55
N MET A 96 -6.43 -2.26 7.37
CA MET A 96 -7.86 -1.96 7.41
C MET A 96 -8.20 -0.81 8.37
N ASP A 97 -7.51 -0.73 9.49
CA ASP A 97 -7.71 0.34 10.47
C ASP A 97 -6.38 0.66 11.12
N PHE A 98 -6.20 1.93 11.42
CA PHE A 98 -5.06 2.45 12.15
C PHE A 98 -5.54 3.61 13.00
N ASP A 99 -5.66 3.38 14.30
CA ASP A 99 -6.04 4.39 15.29
C ASP A 99 -7.35 5.14 14.94
N GLU A 100 -8.32 4.45 14.33
CA GLU A 100 -9.60 5.01 13.84
C GLU A 100 -9.44 6.14 12.80
N ARG A 101 -8.28 6.24 12.14
CA ARG A 101 -7.96 7.34 11.23
C ARG A 101 -8.27 7.05 9.77
N TYR A 102 -8.36 5.78 9.40
CA TYR A 102 -8.65 5.37 8.02
C TYR A 102 -10.09 4.88 7.92
N ASP A 103 -10.89 5.62 7.16
CA ASP A 103 -12.23 5.19 6.76
C ASP A 103 -12.09 4.39 5.46
N SER A 104 -11.87 3.07 5.57
CA SER A 104 -11.75 2.14 4.44
C SER A 104 -12.96 1.22 4.31
N ASP A 105 -13.20 0.70 3.11
CA ASP A 105 -14.22 -0.32 2.86
C ASP A 105 -13.82 -1.70 3.41
N ASP A 106 -14.66 -2.71 3.15
CA ASP A 106 -14.46 -4.11 3.52
C ASP A 106 -13.28 -4.79 2.80
N GLN A 107 -12.67 -4.12 1.83
CA GLN A 107 -11.47 -4.57 1.11
C GLN A 107 -10.26 -3.65 1.36
N GLY A 108 -10.35 -2.72 2.32
CA GLY A 108 -9.28 -1.79 2.69
C GLY A 108 -9.04 -0.66 1.69
N TRP A 109 -9.99 -0.38 0.80
CA TRP A 109 -9.93 0.80 -0.07
C TRP A 109 -10.45 2.04 0.64
N CYS A 110 -9.67 3.10 0.54
CA CYS A 110 -10.04 4.47 0.88
C CYS A 110 -10.37 5.23 -0.41
N TYR A 111 -11.46 5.99 -0.43
CA TYR A 111 -11.95 6.71 -1.59
C TYR A 111 -11.85 8.23 -1.43
N SER A 112 -11.63 8.93 -2.56
CA SER A 112 -11.62 10.39 -2.63
C SER A 112 -11.97 10.87 -4.05
N TRP A 113 -12.26 12.16 -4.20
CA TRP A 113 -12.39 12.82 -5.51
C TRP A 113 -11.04 13.12 -6.17
N ASN A 114 -9.98 13.25 -5.37
CA ASN A 114 -8.61 13.54 -5.85
C ASN A 114 -7.57 12.92 -4.90
N PHE A 115 -6.41 12.51 -5.45
CA PHE A 115 -5.28 11.95 -4.72
C PHE A 115 -4.61 12.92 -3.73
N ASN A 116 -4.76 14.23 -3.95
CA ASN A 116 -4.24 15.27 -3.05
C ASN A 116 -5.23 15.70 -1.96
N ASN A 117 -6.35 14.99 -1.81
CA ASN A 117 -7.31 15.29 -0.74
C ASN A 117 -6.76 14.80 0.61
N SER A 118 -7.01 15.57 1.67
CA SER A 118 -6.68 15.20 3.05
C SER A 118 -7.73 14.29 3.68
N ARG A 119 -8.96 14.28 3.13
CA ARG A 119 -10.07 13.47 3.63
C ARG A 119 -10.40 12.34 2.67
N TRP A 120 -10.22 11.12 3.14
CA TRP A 120 -10.60 9.89 2.46
C TRP A 120 -11.78 9.25 3.19
N LYS A 121 -12.57 8.44 2.48
CA LYS A 121 -13.79 7.81 2.99
C LYS A 121 -13.89 6.35 2.56
N SER A 122 -14.70 5.55 3.25
CA SER A 122 -14.95 4.13 2.88
C SER A 122 -15.81 3.97 1.62
N LYS A 123 -16.37 5.05 1.09
CA LYS A 123 -17.23 5.02 -0.10
C LYS A 123 -17.22 6.32 -0.88
N ASN A 124 -17.57 6.20 -2.16
CA ASN A 124 -17.73 7.28 -3.13
C ASN A 124 -16.43 8.05 -3.42
N GLY A 125 -16.05 8.08 -4.70
CA GLY A 125 -14.89 8.82 -5.17
C GLY A 125 -14.59 8.53 -6.62
N LEU A 126 -13.65 9.29 -7.18
CA LEU A 126 -13.06 9.03 -8.50
C LEU A 126 -11.68 8.39 -8.40
N VAL A 127 -11.08 8.42 -7.22
CA VAL A 127 -9.80 7.79 -6.93
C VAL A 127 -9.94 6.94 -5.67
N ARG A 128 -9.15 5.87 -5.61
CA ARG A 128 -9.03 5.04 -4.42
C ARG A 128 -7.58 4.70 -4.10
N ARG A 129 -7.32 4.48 -2.82
CA ARG A 129 -6.03 4.08 -2.27
C ARG A 129 -6.18 2.89 -1.35
N ARG A 130 -5.21 1.99 -1.37
CA ARG A 130 -5.10 0.89 -0.40
C ARG A 130 -3.69 0.85 0.16
N VAL A 131 -3.59 0.57 1.44
CA VAL A 131 -2.31 0.46 2.15
C VAL A 131 -2.02 -1.01 2.40
N TRP A 132 -0.82 -1.41 2.00
CA TRP A 132 -0.27 -2.72 2.23
C TRP A 132 0.88 -2.57 3.22
N VAL A 133 0.92 -3.44 4.23
CA VAL A 133 1.99 -3.49 5.22
C VAL A 133 2.58 -4.89 5.26
N ARG A 134 3.90 -4.99 5.43
CA ARG A 134 4.58 -6.27 5.57
C ARG A 134 4.85 -6.54 7.04
N ILE A 135 4.40 -7.69 7.52
CA ILE A 135 4.55 -8.10 8.92
C ILE A 135 5.15 -9.52 8.96
N SER A 136 5.92 -9.81 10.02
CA SER A 136 6.42 -11.15 10.31
C SER A 136 5.28 -12.09 10.74
N ALA A 137 5.21 -13.28 10.18
CA ALA A 137 4.21 -14.29 10.53
C ALA A 137 4.40 -14.83 11.95
N ALA A 138 5.62 -14.71 12.52
CA ALA A 138 5.91 -15.13 13.89
C ALA A 138 5.25 -14.22 14.95
N SER A 139 4.91 -12.98 14.60
CA SER A 139 4.20 -12.06 15.50
C SER A 139 2.69 -12.29 15.59
N HIS A 140 2.13 -13.25 14.85
CA HIS A 140 0.69 -13.55 14.85
C HIS A 140 0.32 -14.82 15.65
N SER A 141 1.26 -15.40 16.41
CA SER A 141 1.03 -16.63 17.18
C SER A 141 0.56 -16.42 18.63
N LEU A 142 -0.04 -15.28 18.96
CA LEU A 142 -0.64 -15.02 20.28
C LEU A 142 -1.90 -14.16 20.10
N ASP A 143 -3.04 -14.83 19.91
CA ASP A 143 -4.26 -14.76 20.75
C ASP A 143 -5.41 -15.56 20.11
#